data_AF-A0A9E2NXW8-F1
#
_entry.id   AF-A0A9E2NXW8-F1
#
_cell.length_a   1.000
_cell.length_b   1.000
_cell.length_c   1.000
_cell.angle_alpha   90.00
_cell.angle_beta   90.00
_cell.angle_gamma   90.00
#
_symmetry.space_group_name_H-M   'P 1'
#
loop_
_entity.id
_entity.type
_entity.pdbx_description
1 polymer ?
#
loop_
_entity_poly.entity_id
_entity_poly.type
_entity_poly.pdbx_seq_one_letter_code
_entity_poly.pdbx_strand_id
1 'polypeptide(L)'
;MPESETYTVTFDLKGGIDNGMPKKLSCRPGGFVLLPSLNNTYKAGFVRDGYSPDGTATSGLLKAEMEFFPTTDTTLCIVWGDGSSPQYAGEEKWVRGVTVAPQDWKTWWSEYGEKTAFYRPDAGWYDVYQGNKELCWAAVASDMLLWWYNTNRDAVDAYIAAHPERSFPSFDYDGRGGSGIFSYFEEHWTDKGNQPTVGLNWFLTGNAAVSGGGLFRDLFVEKEVTTRTGLVTKATFNNVLTKALEENKILGIEIYAYGHM
;
A
#
# COMPACT_ATOMS: atom_id res chain seq x y z
N MET A 1 17.26 48.74 23.92
CA MET A 1 17.07 48.29 22.53
C MET A 1 15.67 47.74 22.43
N PRO A 2 14.88 48.00 21.37
CA PRO A 2 13.59 47.36 21.23
C PRO A 2 13.82 45.86 21.06
N GLU A 3 13.12 45.02 21.81
CA GLU A 3 13.09 43.58 21.54
C GLU A 3 12.70 43.38 20.08
N SER A 4 13.51 42.67 19.30
CA SER A 4 13.10 42.28 17.97
C SER A 4 11.85 41.42 18.13
N GLU A 5 10.73 41.88 17.58
CA GLU A 5 9.48 41.13 17.58
C GLU A 5 9.76 39.73 17.03
N THR A 6 9.33 38.70 17.76
CA THR A 6 9.51 37.29 17.40
C THR A 6 8.17 36.58 17.55
N TYR A 7 7.82 35.74 16.60
CA TYR A 7 6.67 34.86 16.72
C TYR A 7 7.08 33.53 17.33
N THR A 8 6.30 33.07 18.30
CA THR A 8 6.46 31.79 18.98
C THR A 8 5.40 30.81 18.53
N VAL A 9 5.83 29.62 18.13
CA VAL A 9 4.97 28.48 17.83
C VAL A 9 5.11 27.46 18.95
N THR A 10 4.03 27.22 19.69
CA THR A 10 3.92 26.19 20.73
C THR A 10 3.16 24.98 20.20
N PHE A 11 3.34 23.84 20.86
CA PHE A 11 2.69 22.59 20.45
C PHE A 11 1.82 22.02 21.57
N ASP A 12 0.54 21.84 21.29
CA ASP A 12 -0.40 21.14 22.17
C ASP A 12 -0.57 19.70 21.71
N LEU A 13 -0.26 18.75 22.58
CA LEU A 13 -0.35 17.32 22.28
C LEU A 13 -1.78 16.79 22.32
N LYS A 14 -2.79 17.57 22.73
CA LYS A 14 -4.21 17.17 22.77
C LYS A 14 -4.43 15.81 23.44
N GLY A 15 -3.81 15.64 24.61
CA GLY A 15 -3.88 14.42 25.42
C GLY A 15 -2.95 13.29 24.95
N GLY A 16 -2.01 13.57 24.04
CA GLY A 16 -0.88 12.69 23.75
C GLY A 16 0.26 12.83 24.76
N ILE A 17 1.18 11.87 24.72
CA ILE A 17 2.39 11.78 25.54
C ILE A 17 3.57 12.35 24.75
N ASP A 18 4.41 13.11 25.43
CA ASP A 18 5.66 13.70 24.93
C ASP A 18 6.87 12.76 25.20
N ASN A 19 7.56 12.31 24.16
CA ASN A 19 8.84 11.62 24.25
C ASN A 19 9.99 12.44 23.63
N GLY A 20 10.07 13.74 23.94
CA GLY A 20 11.18 14.61 23.51
C GLY A 20 10.84 15.46 22.29
N MET A 21 9.58 15.87 22.18
CA MET A 21 9.14 16.86 21.21
C MET A 21 9.56 18.28 21.65
N PRO A 22 9.99 19.15 20.72
CA PRO A 22 10.22 20.56 21.03
C PRO A 22 8.94 21.20 21.57
N LYS A 23 9.03 21.86 22.73
CA LYS A 23 7.87 22.52 23.37
C LYS A 23 7.44 23.80 22.65
N LYS A 24 8.42 24.50 22.05
CA LYS A 24 8.21 25.71 21.28
C LYS A 24 9.33 25.93 20.28
N LEU A 25 9.02 26.64 19.21
CA LEU A 25 9.95 27.18 18.22
C LEU A 25 9.68 28.67 18.06
N SER A 26 10.68 29.43 17.61
CA SER A 26 10.52 30.87 17.39
C SER A 26 11.16 31.30 16.08
N CYS A 27 10.57 32.29 15.42
CA CYS A 27 11.14 32.93 14.23
C CYS A 27 10.87 34.44 14.25
N ARG A 28 11.57 35.17 13.38
CA ARG A 28 11.32 36.60 13.17
C ARG A 28 10.14 36.81 12.21
N PRO A 29 9.49 37.99 12.21
CA PRO A 29 8.48 38.34 11.21
C PRO A 29 8.96 38.09 9.78
N GLY A 30 8.12 37.40 8.99
CA GLY A 30 8.45 36.95 7.63
C GLY A 30 9.31 35.69 7.53
N GLY A 31 9.75 35.12 8.65
CA GLY A 31 10.46 33.85 8.72
C GLY A 31 9.51 32.64 8.86
N PHE A 32 10.09 31.44 8.90
CA PHE A 32 9.37 30.20 9.11
C PHE A 32 9.96 29.37 10.27
N VAL A 33 9.18 28.40 10.73
CA VAL A 33 9.65 27.29 11.57
C VAL A 33 9.47 25.98 10.83
N LEU A 34 10.42 25.06 10.96
CA LEU A 34 10.27 23.69 10.47
C LEU A 34 9.43 22.90 11.49
N LEU A 35 8.29 22.38 11.08
CA LEU A 35 7.40 21.66 11.98
C LEU A 35 8.07 20.37 12.49
N PRO A 36 8.04 20.08 13.81
CA PRO A 36 8.70 18.90 14.35
C PRO A 36 8.15 17.60 13.78
N SER A 37 8.99 16.56 13.76
CA SER A 37 8.54 15.19 13.54
C SER A 37 7.59 14.76 14.67
N LEU A 38 6.53 14.03 14.31
CA LEU A 38 5.56 13.50 15.25
C LEU A 38 5.95 12.11 15.80
N ASN A 39 7.10 11.56 15.40
CA ASN A 39 7.55 10.23 15.83
C ASN A 39 7.78 10.12 17.35
N ASN A 40 8.06 11.24 18.01
CA ASN A 40 8.27 11.33 19.46
C ASN A 40 6.99 11.56 20.26
N THR A 41 5.80 11.49 19.66
CA THR A 41 4.54 11.65 20.38
C THR A 41 3.66 10.41 20.25
N TYR A 42 2.82 10.13 21.24
CA TYR A 42 1.94 8.95 21.21
C TYR A 42 0.64 9.17 21.97
N LYS A 43 -0.45 8.59 21.46
CA LYS A 43 -1.75 8.51 22.16
C LYS A 43 -2.37 7.15 21.88
N ALA A 44 -2.66 6.39 22.93
CA ALA A 44 -3.15 5.03 22.78
C ALA A 44 -4.47 4.96 22.01
N GLY A 45 -4.52 4.13 20.97
CA GLY A 45 -5.70 3.97 20.11
C GLY A 45 -5.87 5.03 19.04
N PHE A 46 -4.94 5.98 18.91
CA PHE A 46 -5.00 7.05 17.92
C PHE A 46 -3.74 7.09 17.05
N VAL A 47 -3.88 7.72 15.90
CA VAL A 47 -2.77 8.01 14.98
C VAL A 47 -2.58 9.51 14.80
N ARG A 48 -1.39 9.88 14.34
CA ARG A 48 -0.94 11.27 14.25
C ARG A 48 -1.20 11.75 12.82
N ASP A 49 -2.14 12.66 12.64
CA ASP A 49 -2.54 13.11 11.28
C ASP A 49 -1.81 14.38 10.83
N GLY A 50 -1.38 15.21 11.79
CA GLY A 50 -0.67 16.46 11.56
C GLY A 50 -0.94 17.50 12.64
N TYR A 51 -0.74 18.76 12.28
CA TYR A 51 -1.01 19.92 13.13
C TYR A 51 -2.21 20.72 12.60
N SER A 52 -2.99 21.27 13.52
CA SER A 52 -4.01 22.29 13.25
C SER A 52 -3.99 23.40 14.31
N PRO A 53 -4.15 24.69 13.96
CA PRO A 53 -4.32 25.76 14.94
C PRO A 53 -5.52 25.55 15.88
N ASP A 54 -6.59 24.90 15.42
CA ASP A 54 -7.80 24.63 16.22
C ASP A 54 -7.82 23.23 16.87
N GLY A 55 -6.93 22.33 16.43
CA GLY A 55 -6.88 20.93 16.87
C GLY A 55 -8.06 20.05 16.45
N THR A 56 -8.93 20.54 15.56
CA THR A 56 -10.13 19.84 15.09
C THR A 56 -10.19 19.63 13.59
N ALA A 57 -9.41 20.39 12.81
CA ALA A 57 -9.40 20.26 11.36
C ALA A 57 -8.85 18.88 10.91
N THR A 58 -9.62 18.15 10.12
CA THR A 58 -9.20 16.90 9.47
C THR A 58 -8.77 17.10 8.01
N SER A 59 -9.05 18.28 7.45
CA SER A 59 -8.62 18.72 6.12
C SER A 59 -7.71 19.94 6.22
N GLY A 60 -6.78 20.12 5.27
CA GLY A 60 -5.83 21.23 5.29
C GLY A 60 -4.78 21.16 6.41
N LEU A 61 -4.53 19.96 6.94
CA LEU A 61 -3.55 19.73 8.01
C LEU A 61 -2.15 20.18 7.61
N LEU A 62 -1.48 20.86 8.54
CA LEU A 62 -0.05 21.13 8.44
C LEU A 62 0.70 19.83 8.77
N LYS A 63 1.37 19.25 7.78
CA LYS A 63 2.22 18.06 7.95
C LYS A 63 3.51 18.38 8.71
N ALA A 64 3.98 17.38 9.44
CA ALA A 64 5.29 17.41 10.08
C ALA A 64 6.39 17.68 9.03
N GLU A 65 7.50 18.28 9.47
CA GLU A 65 8.68 18.56 8.65
C GLU A 65 8.44 19.54 7.48
N MET A 66 7.28 20.20 7.44
CA MET A 66 7.02 21.31 6.52
C MET A 66 7.39 22.66 7.13
N GLU A 67 7.65 23.64 6.27
CA GLU A 67 7.82 25.04 6.66
C GLU A 67 6.45 25.65 7.04
N PHE A 68 6.38 26.26 8.22
CA PHE A 68 5.22 27.00 8.69
C PHE A 68 5.61 28.47 8.92
N PHE A 69 4.83 29.39 8.36
CA PHE A 69 5.07 30.83 8.39
C PHE A 69 4.09 31.50 9.38
N PRO A 70 4.41 31.58 10.69
CA PRO A 70 3.54 32.24 11.64
C PRO A 70 3.52 33.76 11.40
N THR A 71 2.35 34.36 11.54
CA THR A 71 2.15 35.82 11.53
C THR A 71 1.85 36.39 12.92
N THR A 72 1.76 35.51 13.92
CA THR A 72 1.45 35.77 15.32
C THR A 72 1.94 34.59 16.15
N ASP A 73 2.08 34.79 17.45
CA ASP A 73 2.18 33.68 18.39
C ASP A 73 1.02 32.71 18.18
N THR A 74 1.34 31.42 18.02
CA THR A 74 0.39 30.40 17.60
C THR A 74 0.62 29.11 18.37
N THR A 75 -0.45 28.51 18.89
CA THR A 75 -0.40 27.11 19.37
C THR A 75 -0.89 26.20 18.25
N LEU A 76 -0.04 25.26 17.82
CA LEU A 76 -0.42 24.20 16.91
C LEU A 76 -0.77 22.94 17.71
N CYS A 77 -1.98 22.43 17.50
CA CYS A 77 -2.47 21.24 18.16
C CYS A 77 -2.22 20.02 17.29
N ILE A 78 -1.75 18.92 17.88
CA ILE A 78 -1.71 17.63 17.20
C ILE A 78 -3.14 17.14 16.98
N VAL A 79 -3.45 16.80 15.74
CA VAL A 79 -4.71 16.14 15.39
C VAL A 79 -4.50 14.63 15.44
N TRP A 80 -5.34 13.99 16.25
CA TRP A 80 -5.34 12.55 16.48
C TRP A 80 -6.48 11.89 15.71
N GLY A 81 -6.17 11.06 14.73
CA GLY A 81 -7.13 10.26 13.98
C GLY A 81 -7.41 8.91 14.63
N ASP A 82 -8.52 8.28 14.26
CA ASP A 82 -8.85 6.89 14.65
C ASP A 82 -8.29 5.86 13.64
N GLY A 83 -7.48 6.34 12.69
CA GLY A 83 -6.89 5.56 11.61
C GLY A 83 -7.85 5.22 10.48
N SER A 84 -9.06 5.79 10.44
CA SER A 84 -9.91 5.73 9.24
C SER A 84 -9.33 6.57 8.10
N SER A 85 -9.68 6.24 6.85
CA SER A 85 -9.43 7.12 5.69
C SER A 85 -10.66 8.00 5.50
N PRO A 86 -10.62 9.30 5.83
CA PRO A 86 -11.77 10.20 5.65
C PRO A 86 -12.15 10.34 4.18
N GLN A 87 -11.17 10.17 3.28
CA GLN A 87 -11.32 10.35 1.84
C GLN A 87 -12.28 9.34 1.20
N TYR A 88 -12.32 8.12 1.71
CA TYR A 88 -13.18 7.04 1.19
C TYR A 88 -14.18 6.55 2.23
N ALA A 89 -14.49 7.38 3.23
CA ALA A 89 -15.40 7.01 4.29
C ALA A 89 -16.81 6.75 3.72
N GLY A 90 -17.29 5.50 3.88
CA GLY A 90 -18.59 5.08 3.36
C GLY A 90 -18.62 4.82 1.85
N GLU A 91 -17.48 4.83 1.17
CA GLU A 91 -17.37 4.53 -0.25
C GLU A 91 -16.83 3.11 -0.48
N GLU A 92 -17.35 2.44 -1.53
CA GLU A 92 -16.74 1.24 -2.08
C GLU A 92 -15.75 1.63 -3.18
N LYS A 93 -14.51 1.14 -3.09
CA LYS A 93 -13.46 1.37 -4.07
C LYS A 93 -12.84 0.06 -4.50
N TRP A 94 -12.51 -0.01 -5.78
CA TRP A 94 -11.86 -1.14 -6.42
C TRP A 94 -10.48 -0.75 -6.94
N VAL A 95 -9.55 -1.69 -6.95
CA VAL A 95 -8.29 -1.54 -7.67
C VAL A 95 -8.60 -1.23 -9.14
N ARG A 96 -7.79 -0.38 -9.78
CA ARG A 96 -7.98 0.00 -11.18
C ARG A 96 -8.19 -1.22 -12.07
N GLY A 97 -9.23 -1.17 -12.90
CA GLY A 97 -9.57 -2.23 -13.84
C GLY A 97 -10.30 -3.42 -13.21
N VAL A 98 -10.46 -3.46 -11.88
CA VAL A 98 -11.22 -4.50 -11.20
C VAL A 98 -12.68 -4.10 -11.07
N THR A 99 -13.59 -5.01 -11.43
CA THR A 99 -15.02 -4.85 -11.20
C THR A 99 -15.66 -6.17 -10.78
N VAL A 100 -16.62 -6.11 -9.86
CA VAL A 100 -17.49 -7.23 -9.51
C VAL A 100 -18.93 -6.75 -9.61
N ALA A 101 -19.68 -7.30 -10.56
CA ALA A 101 -21.05 -6.85 -10.75
C ALA A 101 -21.93 -7.32 -9.58
N PRO A 102 -22.89 -6.51 -9.09
CA PRO A 102 -23.74 -6.86 -7.96
C PRO A 102 -24.41 -8.25 -8.06
N GLN A 103 -24.78 -8.67 -9.28
CA GLN A 103 -25.41 -9.95 -9.55
C GLN A 103 -24.49 -11.18 -9.43
N ASP A 104 -23.17 -10.98 -9.51
CA ASP A 104 -22.20 -12.07 -9.44
C ASP A 104 -21.91 -12.48 -7.98
N TRP A 105 -22.23 -11.61 -7.02
CA TRP A 105 -22.14 -11.94 -5.60
C TRP A 105 -23.12 -13.05 -5.20
N LYS A 106 -22.62 -14.00 -4.41
CA LYS A 106 -23.35 -15.11 -3.81
C LYS A 106 -22.99 -15.21 -2.33
N THR A 107 -23.99 -15.47 -1.50
CA THR A 107 -23.76 -15.86 -0.10
C THR A 107 -23.14 -17.25 -0.09
N TRP A 108 -21.96 -17.38 0.54
CA TRP A 108 -21.27 -18.66 0.66
C TRP A 108 -21.65 -19.34 1.98
N TRP A 109 -21.24 -18.73 3.11
CA TRP A 109 -21.67 -19.15 4.45
C TRP A 109 -22.62 -18.12 5.06
N SER A 110 -23.91 -18.43 4.97
CA SER A 110 -24.99 -17.55 5.45
C SER A 110 -24.90 -17.23 6.95
N GLU A 111 -24.27 -18.10 7.74
CA GLU A 111 -24.07 -17.91 9.17
C GLU A 111 -23.05 -16.80 9.50
N TYR A 112 -22.06 -16.58 8.63
CA TYR A 112 -21.01 -15.57 8.80
C TYR A 112 -21.20 -14.35 7.90
N GLY A 113 -22.27 -14.34 7.07
CA GLY A 113 -22.52 -13.27 6.11
C GLY A 113 -21.47 -13.19 4.99
N GLU A 114 -20.64 -14.21 4.81
CA GLU A 114 -19.59 -14.24 3.80
C GLU A 114 -20.17 -14.31 2.40
N LYS A 115 -19.62 -13.47 1.52
CA LYS A 115 -19.99 -13.42 0.11
C LYS A 115 -18.78 -13.80 -0.74
N THR A 116 -19.04 -14.53 -1.81
CA THR A 116 -18.09 -14.80 -2.89
C THR A 116 -18.67 -14.30 -4.21
N ALA A 117 -17.85 -14.19 -5.25
CA ALA A 117 -18.31 -13.87 -6.59
C ALA A 117 -17.78 -14.90 -7.59
N PHE A 118 -18.58 -15.23 -8.60
CA PHE A 118 -18.08 -16.04 -9.71
C PHE A 118 -17.17 -15.20 -10.59
N TYR A 119 -16.03 -15.77 -10.99
CA TYR A 119 -15.14 -15.14 -11.96
C TYR A 119 -15.86 -14.87 -13.29
N ARG A 120 -15.58 -13.70 -13.86
CA ARG A 120 -15.99 -13.32 -15.22
C ARG A 120 -14.76 -12.89 -16.01
N PRO A 121 -14.69 -13.24 -17.31
CA PRO A 121 -13.75 -12.59 -18.21
C PRO A 121 -13.85 -11.07 -18.08
N ASP A 122 -12.72 -10.37 -18.19
CA ASP A 122 -12.61 -8.91 -18.10
C ASP A 122 -12.98 -8.29 -16.74
N ALA A 123 -13.21 -9.10 -15.68
CA ALA A 123 -13.46 -8.59 -14.34
C ALA A 123 -12.22 -7.93 -13.70
N GLY A 124 -11.03 -8.15 -14.27
CA GLY A 124 -9.77 -7.55 -13.87
C GLY A 124 -9.18 -8.08 -12.56
N TRP A 125 -9.88 -8.96 -11.84
CA TRP A 125 -9.34 -9.75 -10.74
C TRP A 125 -9.08 -11.19 -11.20
N TYR A 126 -8.22 -11.90 -10.49
CA TYR A 126 -7.79 -13.26 -10.79
C TYR A 126 -7.85 -14.08 -9.50
N ASP A 127 -8.00 -15.39 -9.66
CA ASP A 127 -8.10 -16.35 -8.55
C ASP A 127 -7.26 -17.58 -8.89
N VAL A 128 -5.94 -17.41 -8.87
CA VAL A 128 -5.01 -18.50 -9.15
C VAL A 128 -5.05 -19.52 -8.00
N TYR A 129 -5.29 -20.78 -8.35
CA TYR A 129 -5.46 -21.85 -7.38
C TYR A 129 -4.14 -22.60 -7.13
N GLN A 130 -3.64 -22.53 -5.90
CA GLN A 130 -2.37 -23.18 -5.51
C GLN A 130 -2.51 -24.67 -5.14
N GLY A 131 -3.73 -25.18 -4.95
CA GLY A 131 -3.93 -26.51 -4.34
C GLY A 131 -3.47 -26.58 -2.87
N ASN A 132 -2.89 -27.72 -2.49
CA ASN A 132 -2.37 -27.98 -1.14
C ASN A 132 -0.89 -27.57 -0.97
N LYS A 133 -0.36 -26.74 -1.88
CA LYS A 133 1.05 -26.32 -1.89
C LYS A 133 1.28 -25.18 -0.91
N GLU A 134 2.51 -25.04 -0.41
CA GLU A 134 2.99 -23.90 0.38
C GLU A 134 3.38 -22.70 -0.52
N LEU A 135 2.74 -22.57 -1.68
CA LEU A 135 3.03 -21.58 -2.71
C LEU A 135 1.95 -20.48 -2.80
N CYS A 136 1.26 -20.17 -1.69
CA CYS A 136 0.28 -19.07 -1.65
C CYS A 136 0.87 -17.74 -2.08
N TRP A 137 2.12 -17.51 -1.73
CA TRP A 137 2.84 -16.33 -2.12
C TRP A 137 3.03 -16.22 -3.65
N ALA A 138 3.21 -17.36 -4.33
CA ALA A 138 3.38 -17.41 -5.78
C ALA A 138 2.03 -17.34 -6.50
N ALA A 139 0.96 -17.90 -5.93
CA ALA A 139 -0.40 -17.72 -6.45
C ALA A 139 -0.81 -16.24 -6.40
N VAL A 140 -0.62 -15.58 -5.25
CA VAL A 140 -0.85 -14.13 -5.11
C VAL A 140 0.02 -13.33 -6.07
N ALA A 141 1.31 -13.65 -6.20
CA ALA A 141 2.17 -13.00 -7.18
C ALA A 141 1.67 -13.19 -8.62
N SER A 142 1.12 -14.36 -8.94
CA SER A 142 0.54 -14.66 -10.25
C SER A 142 -0.71 -13.83 -10.53
N ASP A 143 -1.61 -13.68 -9.56
CA ASP A 143 -2.78 -12.79 -9.69
C ASP A 143 -2.35 -11.34 -9.96
N MET A 144 -1.35 -10.87 -9.21
CA MET A 144 -0.81 -9.52 -9.37
C MET A 144 -0.12 -9.32 -10.74
N LEU A 145 0.59 -10.33 -11.25
CA LEU A 145 1.22 -10.30 -12.58
C LEU A 145 0.20 -10.38 -13.72
N LEU A 146 -0.87 -11.16 -13.56
CA LEU A 146 -1.99 -11.20 -14.51
C LEU A 146 -2.70 -9.85 -14.58
N TRP A 147 -2.92 -9.20 -13.43
CA TRP A 147 -3.44 -7.83 -13.39
C TRP A 147 -2.49 -6.84 -14.05
N TRP A 148 -1.20 -6.91 -13.75
CA TRP A 148 -0.19 -6.02 -14.33
C TRP A 148 -0.10 -6.19 -15.86
N TYR A 149 -0.11 -7.45 -16.33
CA TYR A 149 -0.15 -7.76 -17.75
C TYR A 149 -1.38 -7.14 -18.40
N ASN A 150 -2.60 -7.43 -17.90
CA ASN A 150 -3.82 -6.99 -18.55
C ASN A 150 -4.01 -5.46 -18.51
N THR A 151 -3.52 -4.79 -17.47
CA THR A 151 -3.53 -3.32 -17.42
C THR A 151 -2.49 -2.65 -18.33
N ASN A 152 -1.50 -3.39 -18.83
CA ASN A 152 -0.41 -2.91 -19.69
C ASN A 152 -0.25 -3.74 -20.97
N ARG A 153 -1.31 -4.42 -21.41
CA ARG A 153 -1.26 -5.54 -22.38
C ARG A 153 -0.45 -5.22 -23.63
N ASP A 154 -0.80 -4.14 -24.32
CA ASP A 154 -0.14 -3.78 -25.58
C ASP A 154 1.38 -3.55 -25.42
N ALA A 155 1.78 -2.94 -24.31
CA ALA A 155 3.19 -2.67 -24.02
C ALA A 155 3.95 -3.96 -23.64
N VAL A 156 3.31 -4.84 -22.86
CA VAL A 156 3.90 -6.12 -22.47
C VAL A 156 4.00 -7.07 -23.65
N ASP A 157 2.95 -7.16 -24.48
CA ASP A 157 2.94 -7.96 -25.71
C ASP A 157 4.01 -7.49 -26.69
N ALA A 158 4.16 -6.16 -26.88
CA ALA A 158 5.22 -5.59 -27.71
C ALA A 158 6.62 -5.91 -27.17
N TYR A 159 6.81 -5.86 -25.85
CA TYR A 159 8.07 -6.24 -25.23
C TYR A 159 8.39 -7.73 -25.44
N ILE A 160 7.42 -8.62 -25.18
CA ILE A 160 7.58 -10.07 -25.40
C ILE A 160 7.95 -10.35 -26.86
N ALA A 161 7.27 -9.72 -27.82
CA ALA A 161 7.56 -9.87 -29.25
C ALA A 161 8.97 -9.37 -29.64
N ALA A 162 9.48 -8.35 -28.97
CA ALA A 162 10.83 -7.81 -29.18
C ALA A 162 11.94 -8.67 -28.54
N HIS A 163 11.59 -9.61 -27.67
CA HIS A 163 12.52 -10.47 -26.93
C HIS A 163 12.29 -11.98 -27.19
N PRO A 164 12.35 -12.45 -28.45
CA PRO A 164 12.10 -13.85 -28.79
C PRO A 164 13.16 -14.81 -28.23
N GLU A 165 14.31 -14.31 -27.78
CA GLU A 165 15.35 -15.09 -27.11
C GLU A 165 14.96 -15.54 -25.69
N ARG A 166 13.88 -14.98 -25.11
CA ARG A 166 13.41 -15.29 -23.76
C ARG A 166 12.17 -16.18 -23.81
N SER A 167 12.10 -17.10 -22.86
CA SER A 167 10.92 -17.95 -22.67
C SER A 167 9.98 -17.30 -21.67
N PHE A 168 8.91 -16.68 -22.17
CA PHE A 168 7.85 -16.14 -21.33
C PHE A 168 6.76 -17.20 -21.08
N PRO A 169 6.18 -17.28 -19.87
CA PRO A 169 5.00 -18.11 -19.63
C PRO A 169 3.77 -17.53 -20.33
N SER A 170 2.70 -18.33 -20.44
CA SER A 170 1.40 -17.80 -20.85
C SER A 170 0.84 -16.87 -19.77
N PHE A 171 0.30 -15.74 -20.21
CA PHE A 171 -0.45 -14.77 -19.41
C PHE A 171 -1.97 -14.96 -19.53
N ASP A 172 -2.42 -16.02 -20.20
CA ASP A 172 -3.83 -16.36 -20.30
C ASP A 172 -4.34 -16.90 -18.96
N TYR A 173 -5.58 -16.54 -18.63
CA TYR A 173 -6.29 -17.04 -17.48
C TYR A 173 -7.75 -17.30 -17.84
N ASP A 174 -8.24 -18.51 -17.58
CA ASP A 174 -9.56 -18.99 -18.01
C ASP A 174 -10.62 -18.95 -16.89
N GLY A 175 -10.25 -18.46 -15.70
CA GLY A 175 -11.15 -18.42 -14.54
C GLY A 175 -11.28 -19.73 -13.76
N ARG A 176 -10.48 -20.76 -14.07
CA ARG A 176 -10.58 -22.09 -13.43
C ARG A 176 -9.41 -22.38 -12.50
N GLY A 177 -8.69 -21.35 -12.08
CA GLY A 177 -7.55 -21.45 -11.17
C GLY A 177 -6.22 -21.76 -11.82
N GLY A 178 -6.18 -22.22 -13.08
CA GLY A 178 -4.95 -22.48 -13.81
C GLY A 178 -4.30 -21.18 -14.33
N SER A 179 -2.98 -21.07 -14.22
CA SER A 179 -2.21 -19.94 -14.74
C SER A 179 -0.84 -20.39 -15.24
N GLY A 180 -0.46 -19.99 -16.45
CA GLY A 180 0.88 -20.25 -16.99
C GLY A 180 1.97 -19.59 -16.16
N ILE A 181 1.69 -18.42 -15.56
CA ILE A 181 2.60 -17.74 -14.63
C ILE A 181 2.80 -18.59 -13.37
N PHE A 182 1.73 -19.19 -12.82
CA PHE A 182 1.86 -20.03 -11.64
C PHE A 182 2.63 -21.31 -11.93
N SER A 183 2.35 -21.98 -13.05
CA SER A 183 3.14 -23.14 -13.49
C SER A 183 4.62 -22.77 -13.66
N TYR A 184 4.93 -21.56 -14.14
CA TYR A 184 6.30 -21.07 -14.22
C TYR A 184 6.96 -20.92 -12.83
N PHE A 185 6.23 -20.43 -11.84
CA PHE A 185 6.73 -20.44 -10.45
C PHE A 185 7.00 -21.86 -9.96
N GLU A 186 6.10 -22.82 -10.25
CA GLU A 186 6.27 -24.23 -9.84
C GLU A 186 7.49 -24.90 -10.49
N GLU A 187 7.85 -24.52 -11.72
CA GLU A 187 9.04 -25.02 -12.42
C GLU A 187 10.35 -24.54 -11.78
N HIS A 188 10.35 -23.36 -11.17
CA HIS A 188 11.55 -22.70 -10.67
C HIS A 188 11.71 -22.74 -9.15
N TRP A 189 10.61 -22.84 -8.41
CA TRP A 189 10.58 -22.75 -6.96
C TRP A 189 10.15 -24.06 -6.31
N THR A 190 10.82 -24.41 -5.21
CA THR A 190 10.40 -25.53 -4.36
C THR A 190 9.12 -25.19 -3.61
N ASP A 191 8.31 -26.20 -3.32
CA ASP A 191 7.10 -26.10 -2.52
C ASP A 191 7.40 -25.70 -1.05
N LYS A 192 7.60 -24.40 -0.83
CA LYS A 192 7.92 -23.77 0.45
C LYS A 192 7.36 -22.36 0.51
N GLY A 193 6.94 -21.96 1.72
CA GLY A 193 6.48 -20.61 2.01
C GLY A 193 7.52 -19.52 1.69
N ASN A 194 7.06 -18.39 1.14
CA ASN A 194 7.84 -17.19 0.86
C ASN A 194 6.90 -15.95 0.81
N GLN A 195 7.37 -14.82 0.29
CA GLN A 195 6.59 -13.58 0.16
C GLN A 195 6.24 -13.28 -1.31
N PRO A 196 5.03 -12.77 -1.62
CA PRO A 196 4.67 -12.38 -2.98
C PRO A 196 5.65 -11.37 -3.59
N THR A 197 6.19 -10.46 -2.78
CA THR A 197 7.20 -9.48 -3.20
C THR A 197 8.46 -10.13 -3.74
N VAL A 198 8.92 -11.22 -3.13
CA VAL A 198 10.08 -11.99 -3.62
C VAL A 198 9.76 -12.57 -5.00
N GLY A 199 8.57 -13.14 -5.18
CA GLY A 199 8.12 -13.68 -6.46
C GLY A 199 8.03 -12.63 -7.55
N LEU A 200 7.42 -11.49 -7.27
CA LEU A 200 7.26 -10.38 -8.21
C LEU A 200 8.61 -9.81 -8.65
N ASN A 201 9.49 -9.51 -7.70
CA ASN A 201 10.83 -9.00 -7.99
C ASN A 201 11.68 -10.04 -8.75
N TRP A 202 11.63 -11.32 -8.36
CA TRP A 202 12.29 -12.37 -9.12
C TRP A 202 11.76 -12.45 -10.56
N PHE A 203 10.45 -12.47 -10.77
CA PHE A 203 9.85 -12.59 -12.09
C PHE A 203 10.20 -11.42 -13.00
N LEU A 204 10.04 -10.19 -12.49
CA LEU A 204 10.21 -8.96 -13.28
C LEU A 204 11.70 -8.59 -13.43
N THR A 205 12.47 -8.58 -12.35
CA THR A 205 13.83 -8.00 -12.33
C THR A 205 14.94 -9.05 -12.16
N GLY A 206 14.59 -10.26 -11.74
CA GLY A 206 15.57 -11.34 -11.47
C GLY A 206 16.24 -11.18 -10.12
N ASN A 207 15.64 -10.42 -9.20
CA ASN A 207 16.19 -10.14 -7.88
C ASN A 207 15.95 -11.30 -6.88
N ALA A 208 16.46 -12.48 -7.24
CA ALA A 208 16.65 -13.63 -6.35
C ALA A 208 17.74 -14.56 -6.91
N ALA A 209 18.29 -15.44 -6.07
CA ALA A 209 19.30 -16.43 -6.50
C ALA A 209 18.73 -17.58 -7.35
N VAL A 210 17.39 -17.64 -7.49
CA VAL A 210 16.69 -18.65 -8.28
C VAL A 210 16.80 -18.29 -9.77
N SER A 211 17.24 -19.23 -10.61
CA SER A 211 17.32 -19.04 -12.07
C SER A 211 15.92 -18.90 -12.71
N GLY A 212 15.85 -18.41 -13.95
CA GLY A 212 14.58 -18.22 -14.68
C GLY A 212 13.93 -16.85 -14.48
N GLY A 213 14.30 -16.10 -13.45
CA GLY A 213 13.77 -14.76 -13.22
C GLY A 213 14.30 -13.68 -14.18
N GLY A 214 13.78 -12.47 -14.02
CA GLY A 214 14.22 -11.27 -14.73
C GLY A 214 13.76 -11.25 -16.18
N LEU A 215 12.51 -11.64 -16.41
CA LEU A 215 11.89 -11.67 -17.73
C LEU A 215 11.76 -10.26 -18.32
N PHE A 216 11.61 -9.25 -17.47
CA PHE A 216 11.41 -7.83 -17.82
C PHE A 216 12.52 -6.92 -17.31
N ARG A 217 13.71 -7.47 -17.03
CA ARG A 217 14.81 -6.76 -16.34
C ARG A 217 15.26 -5.47 -17.04
N ASP A 218 15.03 -5.34 -18.34
CA ASP A 218 15.44 -4.15 -19.10
C ASP A 218 14.46 -2.99 -18.93
N LEU A 219 13.22 -3.27 -18.51
CA LEU A 219 12.22 -2.24 -18.20
C LEU A 219 12.42 -1.67 -16.80
N PHE A 220 12.96 -2.49 -15.88
CA PHE A 220 13.07 -2.16 -14.47
C PHE A 220 14.54 -2.01 -14.08
N VAL A 221 15.00 -0.75 -14.08
CA VAL A 221 16.36 -0.39 -13.64
C VAL A 221 16.55 -0.60 -12.13
N GLU A 222 15.46 -0.56 -11.37
CA GLU A 222 15.45 -0.87 -9.94
C GLU A 222 15.27 -2.38 -9.73
N LYS A 223 16.02 -2.95 -8.79
CA LYS A 223 15.88 -4.37 -8.44
C LYS A 223 14.60 -4.66 -7.66
N GLU A 224 14.06 -3.66 -6.99
CA GLU A 224 12.87 -3.74 -6.14
C GLU A 224 11.75 -2.92 -6.78
N VAL A 225 10.77 -3.59 -7.36
CA VAL A 225 9.57 -2.97 -7.96
C VAL A 225 8.36 -3.02 -7.03
N THR A 226 8.50 -3.72 -5.90
CA THR A 226 7.45 -3.88 -4.90
C THR A 226 7.81 -3.22 -3.59
N THR A 227 6.79 -2.81 -2.83
CA THR A 227 6.96 -2.29 -1.46
C THR A 227 6.17 -3.16 -0.49
N ARG A 228 6.79 -3.53 0.63
CA ARG A 228 6.13 -4.27 1.72
C ARG A 228 6.04 -3.40 2.97
N THR A 229 4.87 -3.39 3.60
CA THR A 229 4.66 -2.74 4.91
C THR A 229 4.35 -3.80 5.95
N GLY A 230 5.31 -4.07 6.84
CA GLY A 230 5.12 -4.99 7.97
C GLY A 230 4.47 -4.30 9.18
N LEU A 231 3.86 -5.09 10.08
CA LEU A 231 3.18 -4.64 11.30
C LEU A 231 2.20 -3.47 11.06
N VAL A 232 1.02 -3.80 10.54
CA VAL A 232 0.03 -2.80 10.18
C VAL A 232 -0.85 -2.41 11.37
N THR A 233 -0.81 -1.13 11.75
CA THR A 233 -1.90 -0.53 12.54
C THR A 233 -3.09 -0.27 11.62
N LYS A 234 -4.30 -0.03 12.18
CA LYS A 234 -5.48 0.36 11.38
C LYS A 234 -5.18 1.53 10.43
N ALA A 235 -4.46 2.54 10.91
CA ALA A 235 -4.10 3.70 10.08
C ALA A 235 -3.08 3.35 9.01
N THR A 236 -2.04 2.59 9.36
CA THR A 236 -1.04 2.17 8.37
C THR A 236 -1.70 1.35 7.27
N PHE A 237 -2.61 0.43 7.64
CA PHE A 237 -3.39 -0.35 6.69
C PHE A 237 -4.23 0.55 5.77
N ASN A 238 -5.04 1.46 6.33
CA ASN A 238 -5.88 2.34 5.53
C ASN A 238 -5.09 3.33 4.65
N ASN A 239 -3.93 3.80 5.11
CA ASN A 239 -3.05 4.66 4.33
C ASN A 239 -2.41 3.90 3.16
N VAL A 240 -1.99 2.66 3.37
CA VAL A 240 -1.46 1.81 2.30
C VAL A 240 -2.54 1.54 1.24
N LEU A 241 -3.76 1.19 1.67
CA LEU A 241 -4.88 1.01 0.74
C LEU A 241 -5.20 2.29 -0.03
N THR A 242 -5.32 3.42 0.67
CA THR A 242 -5.63 4.72 0.06
C THR A 242 -4.58 5.08 -1.00
N LYS A 243 -3.30 5.01 -0.63
CA LYS A 243 -2.19 5.30 -1.55
C LYS A 243 -2.16 4.36 -2.75
N ALA A 244 -2.42 3.06 -2.54
CA ALA A 244 -2.46 2.11 -3.65
C ALA A 244 -3.61 2.42 -4.63
N LEU A 245 -4.77 2.80 -4.13
CA LEU A 245 -5.90 3.21 -4.97
C LEU A 245 -5.59 4.50 -5.74
N GLU A 246 -5.02 5.52 -5.11
CA GLU A 246 -4.64 6.78 -5.75
C GLU A 246 -3.55 6.60 -6.82
N GLU A 247 -2.56 5.74 -6.54
CA GLU A 247 -1.43 5.49 -7.42
C GLU A 247 -1.70 4.35 -8.43
N ASN A 248 -2.92 3.82 -8.48
CA ASN A 248 -3.33 2.72 -9.35
C ASN A 248 -2.43 1.47 -9.22
N LYS A 249 -2.13 1.07 -7.98
CA LYS A 249 -1.32 -0.12 -7.65
C LYS A 249 -2.21 -1.29 -7.29
N ILE A 250 -1.74 -2.49 -7.59
CA ILE A 250 -2.31 -3.74 -7.06
C ILE A 250 -1.79 -4.01 -5.63
N LEU A 251 -2.59 -4.70 -4.84
CA LEU A 251 -2.34 -4.96 -3.42
C LEU A 251 -2.21 -6.46 -3.16
N GLY A 252 -1.26 -6.83 -2.31
CA GLY A 252 -1.20 -8.15 -1.68
C GLY A 252 -1.38 -8.00 -0.16
N ILE A 253 -2.16 -8.87 0.45
CA ILE A 253 -2.43 -8.84 1.89
C ILE A 253 -1.91 -10.14 2.52
N GLU A 254 -0.97 -10.00 3.45
CA GLU A 254 -0.47 -11.10 4.27
C GLU A 254 -1.18 -11.05 5.63
N ILE A 255 -1.90 -12.11 5.97
CA ILE A 255 -2.58 -12.25 7.27
C ILE A 255 -1.91 -13.38 8.04
N TYR A 256 -1.43 -13.08 9.24
CA TYR A 256 -0.96 -14.11 10.17
C TYR A 256 -2.17 -14.82 10.77
N ALA A 257 -2.47 -16.02 10.27
CA ALA A 257 -3.36 -16.92 10.98
C ALA A 257 -2.58 -17.54 12.15
N TYR A 258 -2.89 -17.14 13.38
CA TYR A 258 -2.53 -17.95 14.54
C TYR A 258 -3.35 -19.24 14.47
N GLY A 259 -2.77 -20.28 13.87
CA GLY A 259 -3.30 -21.62 13.99
C GLY A 259 -3.27 -21.98 15.47
N HIS A 260 -4.45 -22.13 16.09
CA HIS A 260 -4.55 -22.99 17.25
C HIS A 260 -4.20 -24.41 16.76
N MET A 261 -2.95 -24.82 17.01
CA MET A 261 -2.57 -26.24 17.04
C MET A 261 -3.25 -26.91 18.23
#